data_AF-A0AAJ6GAZ5-F1
#
_entry.id   AF-A0AAJ6GAZ5-F1
#
_cell.length_a   1.000
_cell.length_b   1.000
_cell.length_c   1.000
_cell.angle_alpha   90.00
_cell.angle_beta   90.00
_cell.angle_gamma   90.00
#
_symmetry.space_group_name_H-M   'P 1'
#
loop_
_entity.id
_entity.type
_entity.pdbx_description
1 polymer ?
#
loop_
_entity_poly.entity_id
_entity_poly.type
_entity_poly.pdbx_seq_one_letter_code
_entity_poly.pdbx_strand_id
1 'polypeptide(L)'
;MTSLNIKDFSESDYFSYETSCNLWGDENISLIIDFGEEANKSDMLLKYIDKINEILKWIDEHKRNISDFLISKQCITLAEEWVSTNKQIDDTSYQNAVGEIINIPIKEEDFYKAMYLDSILIDFEEDESRPDTTMHILFEPDYFKHHSLIVYVDGDKNIEYGDLAG
;
A
#
# COMPACT_ATOMS: atom_id res chain seq x y z
N MET A 1 -9.47 -8.37 7.92
CA MET A 1 -10.15 -7.12 7.53
C MET A 1 -11.60 -7.05 8.04
N THR A 2 -12.07 -5.85 8.41
CA THR A 2 -13.49 -5.56 8.73
C THR A 2 -14.16 -4.90 7.52
N SER A 3 -15.34 -5.38 7.14
CA SER A 3 -16.09 -4.77 6.03
C SER A 3 -16.60 -3.37 6.38
N LEU A 4 -16.43 -2.45 5.44
CA LEU A 4 -16.87 -1.06 5.52
C LEU A 4 -18.32 -0.92 5.07
N ASN A 5 -19.00 0.09 5.61
CA ASN A 5 -20.33 0.53 5.20
C ASN A 5 -20.27 2.01 4.81
N ILE A 6 -21.33 2.48 4.15
CA ILE A 6 -21.44 3.86 3.65
C ILE A 6 -21.21 4.92 4.74
N LYS A 7 -21.61 4.64 5.98
CA LYS A 7 -21.47 5.57 7.11
C LYS A 7 -20.04 5.77 7.59
N ASP A 8 -19.13 4.89 7.17
CA ASP A 8 -17.74 4.96 7.54
C ASP A 8 -16.97 5.97 6.66
N PHE A 9 -17.58 6.45 5.57
CA PHE A 9 -16.96 7.37 4.63
C PHE A 9 -17.33 8.83 4.91
N SER A 10 -16.34 9.71 4.76
CA SER A 10 -16.52 11.16 4.67
C SER A 10 -16.23 11.63 3.25
N GLU A 11 -16.96 12.65 2.79
CA GLU A 11 -16.66 13.29 1.50
C GLU A 11 -15.26 13.90 1.54
N SER A 12 -14.51 13.71 0.47
CA SER A 12 -13.17 14.28 0.33
C SER A 12 -13.23 15.57 -0.49
N ASP A 13 -12.40 16.56 -0.13
CA ASP A 13 -12.30 17.84 -0.85
C ASP A 13 -11.60 17.68 -2.21
N TYR A 14 -10.76 16.65 -2.36
CA TYR A 14 -9.94 16.43 -3.56
C TYR A 14 -10.39 15.22 -4.37
N PHE A 15 -10.90 14.19 -3.70
CA PHE A 15 -11.37 12.95 -4.33
C PHE A 15 -12.89 12.82 -4.17
N SER A 16 -13.42 11.61 -4.12
CA SER A 16 -14.84 11.38 -3.87
C SER A 16 -15.12 11.14 -2.38
N TYR A 17 -14.46 10.14 -1.80
CA TYR A 17 -14.61 9.82 -0.38
C TYR A 17 -13.28 9.39 0.23
N GLU A 18 -13.19 9.54 1.55
CA GLU A 18 -12.09 9.05 2.35
C GLU A 18 -12.62 8.34 3.60
N THR A 19 -11.85 7.36 4.06
CA THR A 19 -12.08 6.64 5.32
C THR A 19 -10.79 5.98 5.75
N SER A 20 -10.86 5.10 6.75
CA SER A 20 -9.77 4.24 7.15
C SER A 20 -10.20 2.77 7.16
N CYS A 21 -9.25 1.88 6.94
CA CYS A 21 -9.48 0.43 6.93
C CYS A 21 -8.38 -0.33 7.68
N ASN A 22 -8.64 -1.61 7.94
CA ASN A 22 -7.70 -2.50 8.62
C ASN A 22 -7.34 -3.66 7.71
N LEU A 23 -6.06 -3.78 7.35
CA LEU A 23 -5.51 -4.78 6.43
C LEU A 23 -4.16 -5.25 6.96
N TRP A 24 -3.78 -6.49 6.65
CA TRP A 24 -2.48 -7.09 6.97
C TRP A 24 -2.12 -7.14 8.46
N GLY A 25 -3.10 -6.90 9.34
CA GLY A 25 -2.92 -6.80 10.79
C GLY A 25 -2.76 -5.36 11.29
N ASP A 26 -2.66 -4.39 10.39
CA ASP A 26 -2.51 -2.96 10.69
C ASP A 26 -3.88 -2.27 10.77
N GLU A 27 -3.95 -1.20 11.56
CA GLU A 27 -5.17 -0.43 11.79
C GLU A 27 -5.03 1.00 11.24
N ASN A 28 -6.16 1.59 10.86
CA ASN A 28 -6.26 2.99 10.42
C ASN A 28 -5.49 3.32 9.12
N ILE A 29 -5.39 2.38 8.20
CA ILE A 29 -4.80 2.60 6.86
C ILE A 29 -5.72 3.56 6.10
N SER A 30 -5.16 4.61 5.51
CA SER A 30 -5.94 5.60 4.75
C SER A 30 -6.52 4.95 3.49
N LEU A 31 -7.84 5.08 3.31
CA LEU A 31 -8.53 4.61 2.12
C LEU A 31 -9.20 5.79 1.43
N ILE A 32 -8.81 6.00 0.18
CA ILE A 32 -9.32 7.05 -0.70
C ILE A 32 -10.08 6.37 -1.84
N ILE A 33 -11.27 6.91 -2.13
CA ILE A 33 -12.11 6.46 -3.24
C ILE A 33 -12.25 7.63 -4.22
N ASP A 34 -11.96 7.36 -5.48
CA ASP A 34 -12.23 8.29 -6.57
C ASP A 34 -13.27 7.71 -7.54
N PHE A 35 -14.34 8.47 -7.76
CA PHE A 35 -15.38 8.16 -8.74
C PHE A 35 -15.31 9.09 -9.97
N GLY A 36 -14.35 10.01 -10.03
CA GLY A 36 -14.25 11.05 -11.04
C GLY A 36 -15.14 12.27 -10.75
N GLU A 37 -14.83 13.40 -11.38
CA GLU A 37 -15.47 14.69 -11.10
C GLU A 37 -16.95 14.76 -11.53
N GLU A 38 -17.32 14.07 -12.61
CA GLU A 38 -18.67 14.15 -13.19
C GLU A 38 -19.69 13.21 -12.53
N ALA A 39 -19.24 12.32 -11.65
CA ALA A 39 -20.08 11.29 -11.07
C ALA A 39 -20.96 11.82 -9.92
N ASN A 40 -22.17 11.28 -9.77
CA ASN A 40 -22.94 11.44 -8.53
C ASN A 40 -22.31 10.55 -7.43
N LYS A 41 -21.37 11.12 -6.69
CA LYS A 41 -20.56 10.46 -5.65
C LYS A 41 -21.42 9.61 -4.70
N SER A 42 -22.56 10.13 -4.24
CA SER A 42 -23.42 9.42 -3.28
C SER A 42 -24.08 8.17 -3.87
N ASP A 43 -24.59 8.25 -5.10
CA ASP A 43 -25.18 7.10 -5.80
C ASP A 43 -24.10 6.05 -6.12
N MET A 44 -22.90 6.50 -6.47
CA MET A 44 -21.74 5.63 -6.73
C MET A 44 -21.29 4.87 -5.49
N LEU A 45 -21.18 5.54 -4.34
CA LEU A 45 -20.83 4.87 -3.09
C LEU A 45 -21.86 3.81 -2.70
N LEU A 46 -23.15 4.12 -2.84
CA LEU A 46 -24.25 3.16 -2.65
C LEU A 46 -24.12 1.95 -3.58
N LYS A 47 -23.77 2.20 -4.85
CA LYS A 47 -23.64 1.17 -5.89
C LYS A 47 -22.44 0.26 -5.70
N TYR A 48 -21.31 0.80 -5.22
CA TYR A 48 -20.01 0.12 -5.25
C TYR A 48 -19.42 -0.23 -3.88
N ILE A 49 -20.12 -0.01 -2.77
CA ILE A 49 -19.64 -0.39 -1.44
C ILE A 49 -19.24 -1.87 -1.32
N ASP A 50 -20.00 -2.79 -1.95
CA ASP A 50 -19.66 -4.21 -1.94
C ASP A 50 -18.39 -4.49 -2.74
N LYS A 51 -18.22 -3.82 -3.89
CA LYS A 51 -17.02 -3.92 -4.74
C LYS A 51 -15.77 -3.39 -4.02
N ILE A 52 -15.87 -2.27 -3.32
CA ILE A 52 -14.79 -1.72 -2.48
C ILE A 52 -14.37 -2.76 -1.45
N ASN A 53 -15.32 -3.38 -0.75
CA ASN A 53 -15.03 -4.43 0.22
C ASN A 53 -14.40 -5.68 -0.42
N GLU A 54 -14.82 -6.08 -1.62
CA GLU A 54 -14.20 -7.19 -2.36
C GLU A 54 -12.74 -6.91 -2.71
N ILE A 55 -12.42 -5.67 -3.13
CA ILE A 55 -11.05 -5.24 -3.46
C ILE A 55 -10.19 -5.27 -2.19
N LEU A 56 -10.64 -4.64 -1.11
CA LEU A 56 -9.92 -4.63 0.17
C LEU A 56 -9.69 -6.04 0.70
N LYS A 57 -10.67 -6.94 0.56
CA LYS A 57 -10.53 -8.34 0.98
C LYS A 57 -9.47 -9.05 0.15
N TRP A 58 -9.45 -8.81 -1.16
CA TRP A 58 -8.43 -9.38 -2.03
C TRP A 58 -7.03 -8.90 -1.60
N ILE A 59 -6.85 -7.60 -1.34
CA ILE A 59 -5.57 -7.05 -0.85
C ILE A 59 -5.15 -7.74 0.46
N ASP A 60 -6.09 -7.88 1.42
CA ASP A 60 -5.82 -8.53 2.72
C ASP A 60 -5.30 -9.96 2.55
N GLU A 61 -5.90 -10.72 1.63
CA GLU A 61 -5.58 -12.12 1.36
C GLU A 61 -4.30 -12.31 0.52
N HIS A 62 -3.82 -11.27 -0.19
CA HIS A 62 -2.76 -11.37 -1.19
C HIS A 62 -1.48 -10.60 -0.82
N LYS A 63 -1.27 -10.24 0.46
CA LYS A 63 0.00 -9.63 0.95
C LYS A 63 1.22 -10.38 0.45
N ARG A 64 1.19 -11.72 0.52
CA ARG A 64 2.31 -12.57 0.10
C ARG A 64 2.58 -12.46 -1.40
N ASN A 65 1.54 -12.45 -2.24
CA ASN A 65 1.69 -12.29 -3.68
C ASN A 65 2.32 -10.95 -4.05
N ILE A 66 1.91 -9.86 -3.37
CA ILE A 66 2.49 -8.53 -3.56
C ILE A 66 3.96 -8.51 -3.12
N SER A 67 4.28 -9.10 -1.97
CA SER A 67 5.66 -9.19 -1.48
C SER A 67 6.56 -10.00 -2.43
N ASP A 68 6.12 -11.19 -2.86
CA ASP A 68 6.87 -12.03 -3.80
C ASP A 68 7.08 -11.29 -5.15
N PHE A 69 6.08 -10.52 -5.60
CA PHE A 69 6.20 -9.67 -6.78
C PHE A 69 7.28 -8.58 -6.60
N LEU A 70 7.27 -7.82 -5.50
CA LEU A 70 8.30 -6.81 -5.22
C LEU A 70 9.70 -7.42 -5.11
N ILE A 71 9.82 -8.60 -4.50
CA ILE A 71 11.09 -9.34 -4.44
C ILE A 71 11.57 -9.70 -5.85
N SER A 72 10.67 -10.15 -6.73
CA SER A 72 10.99 -10.44 -8.14
C SER A 72 11.46 -9.21 -8.92
N LYS A 73 11.08 -8.01 -8.46
CA LYS A 73 11.53 -6.71 -8.99
C LYS A 73 12.80 -6.18 -8.31
N GLN A 74 13.49 -7.01 -7.53
CA GLN A 74 14.74 -6.68 -6.83
C GLN A 74 14.60 -5.58 -5.76
N CYS A 75 13.40 -5.40 -5.19
CA CYS A 75 13.19 -4.39 -4.15
C CYS A 75 13.99 -4.67 -2.86
N ILE A 76 14.36 -5.93 -2.57
CA ILE A 76 15.29 -6.23 -1.46
C ILE A 76 16.68 -5.66 -1.74
N THR A 77 17.19 -5.83 -2.96
CA THR A 77 18.50 -5.26 -3.35
C THR A 77 18.47 -3.74 -3.23
N LEU A 78 17.39 -3.10 -3.69
CA LEU A 78 17.19 -1.66 -3.53
C LEU A 78 17.13 -1.24 -2.05
N ALA A 79 16.42 -1.99 -1.21
CA ALA A 79 16.37 -1.77 0.24
C ALA A 79 17.77 -1.83 0.87
N GLU A 80 18.55 -2.85 0.54
CA GLU A 80 19.92 -3.01 1.04
C GLU A 80 20.83 -1.86 0.58
N GLU A 81 20.70 -1.40 -0.67
CA GLU A 81 21.42 -0.23 -1.18
C GLU A 81 21.09 1.02 -0.36
N TRP A 82 19.80 1.28 -0.07
CA TRP A 82 19.38 2.42 0.72
C TRP A 82 19.84 2.32 2.18
N VAL A 83 19.68 1.15 2.80
CA VAL A 83 20.14 0.86 4.15
C VAL A 83 21.65 1.07 4.27
N SER A 84 22.43 0.68 3.26
CA SER A 84 23.89 0.84 3.27
C SER A 84 24.36 2.30 3.30
N THR A 85 23.49 3.25 2.93
CA THR A 85 23.78 4.68 3.03
C THR A 85 23.63 5.25 4.45
N ASN A 86 23.05 4.47 5.37
CA ASN A 86 22.90 4.86 6.76
C ASN A 86 24.23 4.71 7.53
N LYS A 87 24.22 5.08 8.81
CA LYS A 87 25.41 4.97 9.65
C LYS A 87 25.73 3.49 9.89
N GLN A 88 26.85 3.03 9.34
CA GLN A 88 27.36 1.69 9.62
C GLN A 88 27.74 1.54 11.10
N ILE A 89 27.26 0.47 11.74
CA ILE A 89 27.56 0.11 13.12
C ILE A 89 28.59 -1.01 13.17
N ASP A 90 28.48 -2.00 12.27
CA ASP A 90 29.44 -3.08 12.06
C ASP A 90 29.39 -3.57 10.60
N ASP A 91 30.05 -4.70 10.31
CA ASP A 91 30.17 -5.25 8.95
C ASP A 91 28.83 -5.50 8.25
N THR A 92 27.76 -5.76 9.00
CA THR A 92 26.43 -6.12 8.47
C THR A 92 25.29 -5.25 8.99
N SER A 93 25.54 -4.38 9.95
CA SER A 93 24.50 -3.63 10.67
C SER A 93 24.59 -2.12 10.40
N TYR A 94 23.45 -1.51 10.11
CA TYR A 94 23.32 -0.09 9.82
C TYR A 94 22.24 0.54 10.70
N GLN A 95 22.45 1.77 11.16
CA GLN A 95 21.50 2.51 11.98
C GLN A 95 20.89 3.67 11.19
N ASN A 96 19.56 3.66 11.04
CA ASN A 96 18.83 4.74 10.37
C ASN A 96 18.69 6.00 11.26
N ALA A 97 18.08 7.06 10.73
CA ALA A 97 17.98 8.35 11.41
C ALA A 97 17.14 8.33 12.69
N VAL A 98 16.19 7.38 12.80
CA VAL A 98 15.34 7.20 13.99
C VAL A 98 15.93 6.21 15.00
N GLY A 99 17.11 5.63 14.69
CA GLY A 99 17.90 4.82 15.62
C GLY A 99 17.70 3.31 15.49
N GLU A 100 16.87 2.84 14.55
CA GLU A 100 16.64 1.43 14.28
C GLU A 100 17.87 0.79 13.64
N ILE A 101 18.14 -0.47 14.03
CA ILE A 101 19.27 -1.24 13.51
C ILE A 101 18.73 -2.22 12.47
N ILE A 102 19.29 -2.15 11.26
CA ILE A 102 18.90 -2.98 10.12
C ILE A 102 20.13 -3.81 9.71
N ASN A 103 19.93 -5.12 9.60
CA ASN A 103 20.98 -6.05 9.19
C ASN A 103 20.85 -6.38 7.71
N ILE A 104 21.96 -6.37 6.98
CA ILE A 104 22.06 -6.90 5.62
C ILE A 104 22.91 -8.18 5.62
N PRO A 105 22.55 -9.22 4.82
CA PRO A 105 21.46 -9.25 3.86
C PRO A 105 20.06 -9.33 4.52
N ILE A 106 19.09 -8.64 3.93
CA ILE A 106 17.68 -8.66 4.33
C ILE A 106 17.07 -9.96 3.80
N LYS A 107 16.46 -10.76 4.68
CA LYS A 107 15.78 -12.01 4.28
C LYS A 107 14.41 -11.68 3.70
N GLU A 108 13.97 -12.47 2.72
CA GLU A 108 12.63 -12.34 2.12
C GLU A 108 11.51 -12.35 3.17
N GLU A 109 11.62 -13.21 4.17
CA GLU A 109 10.61 -13.28 5.25
C GLU A 109 10.63 -12.05 6.17
N ASP A 110 11.79 -11.45 6.38
CA ASP A 110 11.91 -10.21 7.17
C ASP A 110 11.34 -9.03 6.36
N PHE A 111 11.59 -8.98 5.05
CA PHE A 111 11.00 -8.02 4.12
C PHE A 111 9.46 -8.13 4.08
N TYR A 112 8.93 -9.34 3.97
CA TYR A 112 7.49 -9.61 4.01
C TYR A 112 6.82 -9.14 5.30
N LYS A 113 7.47 -9.38 6.46
CA LYS A 113 6.95 -8.95 7.77
C LYS A 113 7.02 -7.45 7.97
N ALA A 114 8.07 -6.81 7.45
CA ALA A 114 8.28 -5.38 7.58
C ALA A 114 7.26 -4.56 6.76
N MET A 115 6.73 -5.11 5.66
CA MET A 115 5.72 -4.42 4.83
C MET A 115 4.45 -4.09 5.61
N TYR A 116 4.02 -2.83 5.54
CA TYR A 116 2.70 -2.36 5.93
C TYR A 116 2.15 -1.34 4.92
N LEU A 117 0.84 -1.11 4.94
CA LEU A 117 0.18 -0.15 4.06
C LEU A 117 0.07 1.20 4.76
N ASP A 118 0.46 2.26 4.05
CA ASP A 118 0.20 3.63 4.47
C ASP A 118 -1.18 4.10 3.97
N SER A 119 -1.39 3.93 2.66
CA SER A 119 -2.62 4.37 2.00
C SER A 119 -2.97 3.51 0.78
N ILE A 120 -4.26 3.56 0.44
CA ILE A 120 -4.87 2.91 -0.72
C ILE A 120 -5.75 3.92 -1.43
N LEU A 121 -5.61 4.02 -2.75
CA LEU A 121 -6.54 4.71 -3.65
C LEU A 121 -7.23 3.67 -4.52
N ILE A 122 -8.57 3.65 -4.53
CA ILE A 122 -9.37 2.89 -5.49
C ILE A 122 -9.99 3.87 -6.47
N ASP A 123 -9.63 3.75 -7.73
CA ASP A 123 -10.01 4.66 -8.80
C ASP A 123 -11.03 4.00 -9.75
N PHE A 124 -12.24 4.55 -9.76
CA PHE A 124 -13.34 4.13 -10.61
C PHE A 124 -13.54 5.01 -11.84
N GLU A 125 -12.73 6.06 -12.05
CA GLU A 125 -12.91 7.05 -13.12
C GLU A 125 -12.79 6.42 -14.52
N GLU A 126 -11.77 5.59 -14.74
CA GLU A 126 -11.55 4.97 -16.05
C GLU A 126 -12.49 3.79 -16.34
N ASP A 127 -12.71 2.89 -15.37
CA ASP A 127 -13.61 1.74 -15.48
C ASP A 127 -14.27 1.39 -14.13
N GLU A 128 -15.52 1.83 -13.94
CA GLU A 128 -16.26 1.56 -12.70
C GLU A 128 -16.45 0.05 -12.40
N SER A 129 -16.42 -0.80 -13.43
CA SER A 129 -16.63 -2.25 -13.26
C SER A 129 -15.36 -2.97 -12.79
N ARG A 130 -14.21 -2.37 -13.10
CA ARG A 130 -12.87 -2.92 -12.92
C ARG A 130 -11.92 -1.78 -12.50
N PRO A 131 -12.16 -1.17 -11.32
CA PRO A 131 -11.38 -0.03 -10.87
C PRO A 131 -9.93 -0.44 -10.61
N ASP A 132 -9.02 0.49 -10.89
CA ASP A 132 -7.61 0.33 -10.58
C ASP A 132 -7.36 0.69 -9.11
N THR A 133 -6.32 0.09 -8.54
CA THR A 133 -5.96 0.33 -7.14
C THR A 133 -4.49 0.68 -7.01
N THR A 134 -4.20 1.80 -6.37
CA THR A 134 -2.83 2.22 -6.01
C THR A 134 -2.62 2.01 -4.52
N MET A 135 -1.51 1.38 -4.15
CA MET A 135 -1.11 1.13 -2.77
C MET A 135 0.25 1.77 -2.49
N HIS A 136 0.33 2.48 -1.37
CA HIS A 136 1.60 2.97 -0.82
C HIS A 136 2.06 2.02 0.29
N ILE A 137 3.18 1.34 0.05
CA ILE A 137 3.73 0.34 0.97
C ILE A 137 4.97 0.89 1.65
N LEU A 138 4.95 0.90 2.98
CA LEU A 138 6.06 1.29 3.84
C LEU A 138 6.63 0.06 4.58
N PHE A 139 7.73 0.27 5.30
CA PHE A 139 8.49 -0.78 5.96
C PHE A 139 8.84 -0.40 7.39
N GLU A 140 8.68 -1.34 8.32
CA GLU A 140 9.20 -1.23 9.69
C GLU A 140 10.07 -2.47 10.00
N PRO A 141 11.40 -2.31 10.23
CA PRO A 141 12.14 -1.05 10.29
C PRO A 141 12.25 -0.35 8.92
N ASP A 142 12.48 0.96 8.93
CA ASP A 142 12.44 1.78 7.72
C ASP A 142 13.65 1.53 6.80
N TYR A 143 13.39 0.83 5.68
CA TYR A 143 14.37 0.52 4.65
C TYR A 143 14.57 1.66 3.63
N PHE A 144 13.58 2.53 3.45
CA PHE A 144 13.51 3.49 2.34
C PHE A 144 13.43 4.94 2.80
N LYS A 145 13.87 5.27 4.03
CA LYS A 145 13.91 6.65 4.55
C LYS A 145 12.55 7.35 4.39
N HIS A 146 11.49 6.68 4.84
CA HIS A 146 10.10 7.10 4.75
C HIS A 146 9.51 7.19 3.33
N HIS A 147 10.23 6.73 2.30
CA HIS A 147 9.64 6.59 0.97
C HIS A 147 8.82 5.30 0.90
N SER A 148 7.63 5.42 0.32
CA SER A 148 6.76 4.30 -0.01
C SER A 148 7.15 3.66 -1.34
N LEU A 149 7.01 2.35 -1.44
CA LEU A 149 6.91 1.67 -2.73
C LEU A 149 5.48 1.82 -3.25
N ILE A 150 5.32 2.33 -4.47
CA ILE A 150 4.02 2.41 -5.13
C ILE A 150 3.75 1.11 -5.88
N VAL A 151 2.64 0.46 -5.54
CA VAL A 151 2.16 -0.76 -6.20
C VAL A 151 0.80 -0.50 -6.80
N TYR A 152 0.66 -0.85 -8.09
CA TYR A 152 -0.60 -0.78 -8.80
C TYR A 152 -1.20 -2.17 -8.94
N VAL A 153 -2.51 -2.28 -8.79
CA VAL A 153 -3.29 -3.48 -9.07
C VAL A 153 -4.37 -3.08 -10.05
N ASP A 154 -4.29 -3.62 -11.27
CA ASP A 154 -5.30 -3.33 -12.29
C ASP A 154 -6.62 -4.05 -11.99
N GLY A 155 -7.65 -3.69 -12.74
CA GLY A 155 -8.96 -4.34 -12.63
C GLY A 155 -9.00 -5.86 -12.96
N ASP A 156 -7.95 -6.43 -13.56
CA ASP A 156 -7.75 -7.89 -13.76
C ASP A 156 -6.90 -8.54 -12.65
N LYS A 157 -6.49 -7.76 -11.65
CA LYS A 157 -5.63 -8.16 -10.52
C LYS A 157 -4.19 -8.46 -10.92
N ASN A 158 -3.71 -7.90 -12.02
CA ASN A 158 -2.29 -7.88 -12.32
C ASN A 158 -1.60 -6.85 -11.44
N ILE A 159 -0.48 -7.25 -10.86
CA ILE A 159 0.32 -6.39 -9.98
C ILE A 159 1.42 -5.73 -10.82
N GLU A 160 1.52 -4.41 -10.72
CA GLU A 160 2.60 -3.62 -11.30
C GLU A 160 3.36 -2.84 -10.23
N TYR A 161 4.64 -2.61 -10.47
CA TYR A 161 5.50 -1.79 -9.61
C TYR A 161 5.73 -0.46 -10.31
N GLY A 162 5.37 0.63 -9.64
CA GLY A 162 5.55 1.99 -10.13
C GLY A 162 6.98 2.48 -9.91
N ASP A 163 7.19 3.10 -8.75
CA ASP A 163 8.47 3.67 -8.31
C ASP A 163 8.43 3.89 -6.78
N LEU A 164 9.41 4.63 -6.25
CA LEU A 164 9.41 5.17 -4.88
C LEU A 164 8.72 6.56 -4.83
N ALA A 165 7.91 6.81 -3.80
CA ALA A 165 7.34 8.13 -3.50
C ALA A 165 7.62 8.54 -2.05
N GLY A 166 8.00 9.81 -1.84
CA GLY A 166 8.27 10.40 -0.53
C GLY A 166 8.26 11.92 -0.55
#